data_AF-A0AAN8S2Q8-F1
#
_entry.id   AF-A0AAN8S2Q8-F1
#
_cell.length_a   1.000
_cell.length_b   1.000
_cell.length_c   1.000
_cell.angle_alpha   90.00
_cell.angle_beta   90.00
_cell.angle_gamma   90.00
#
_symmetry.space_group_name_H-M   'P 1'
#
loop_
_entity.id
_entity.type
_entity.pdbx_description
1 polymer ?
#
loop_
_entity_poly.entity_id
_entity_poly.type
_entity_poly.pdbx_seq_one_letter_code
_entity_poly.pdbx_strand_id
1 'polypeptide(L)'
;METVRSSDFLHIQEDPNIVNLHRFWGRRLTSSQLVDDDFFDELHFSSQDVDEALLKSRTCSPAPQTHWDTSDGDSDKENSKDEEPEPELRPLMCLDAAALGDIPARYVIPSLPNYEFPVVGVYVDPRVVPGFMYKVRVLPEAEKPEEISYLFGGKPLQLLSIGRGYSRRLTFEADGSTTLNDNSNYFWADSRSEGFGFELHVVGTGDKFMIHDPSRLVAGTLEIIDIQVAQDRDPHDQGHQEEVSQKVLKEATTEKRVKVKAMCKIEWFDDSGTTVLQPISGLAVAVKKRGSGKAVLSRIVSVTIGRNHKKRGFTLTPGVKTNWRRTVVNGTSIGDVPAKYTVTGLESYELPVIGTYVDPRILPGFRYKVRPAESKKKIFNGQALRLVSIGMGYAKRLTFEPEANQLNTSENHFWSDSIPCGYGFEPVALDAGLKFVIQGHGRPLGHAQIFRVDAPQKEVRQETENTPNGPSVVKYIEVDVTCHVTLLSHSANDKVMRVTGTAVVGKSSREPVAVLLRVENIGLDSQINLLFVHEQEELIFLPVKG
;
A
#
# COMPACT_ATOMS: atom_id res chain seq x y z
N MET A 1 13.06 -60.11 43.82
CA MET A 1 12.35 -60.45 42.58
C MET A 1 12.70 -59.38 41.55
N GLU A 2 13.56 -59.81 40.64
CA GLU A 2 13.99 -59.25 39.33
C GLU A 2 14.18 -57.74 39.12
N THR A 3 15.47 -57.39 39.03
CA THR A 3 16.06 -56.25 38.30
C THR A 3 16.61 -56.70 36.95
N VAL A 4 16.35 -55.95 35.86
CA VAL A 4 17.14 -55.93 34.59
C VAL A 4 17.04 -54.50 34.00
N ARG A 5 18.10 -53.68 34.04
CA ARG A 5 19.01 -53.22 32.94
C ARG A 5 18.31 -52.69 31.68
N SER A 6 18.33 -51.39 31.38
CA SER A 6 19.41 -50.52 30.79
C SER A 6 19.60 -50.69 29.29
N SER A 7 19.41 -49.60 28.51
CA SER A 7 20.41 -49.05 27.56
C SER A 7 19.92 -47.76 26.86
N ASP A 8 20.45 -46.62 27.31
CA ASP A 8 21.06 -45.47 26.63
C ASP A 8 20.60 -44.93 25.25
N PHE A 9 20.19 -43.65 25.31
CA PHE A 9 20.65 -42.46 24.57
C PHE A 9 21.35 -42.60 23.20
N LEU A 10 20.80 -41.88 22.20
CA LEU A 10 21.60 -41.10 21.24
C LEU A 10 20.88 -39.81 20.83
N HIS A 11 21.67 -38.74 20.77
CA HIS A 11 21.34 -37.36 20.41
C HIS A 11 21.76 -37.15 18.94
N ILE A 12 20.86 -36.71 18.06
CA ILE A 12 21.20 -36.31 16.67
C ILE A 12 20.38 -35.09 16.23
N GLN A 13 21.06 -33.93 16.28
CA GLN A 13 21.26 -32.93 15.22
C GLN A 13 20.24 -32.89 14.05
N GLU A 14 19.49 -31.80 13.94
CA GLU A 14 18.67 -31.48 12.76
C GLU A 14 19.47 -30.65 11.74
N ASP A 15 19.83 -31.28 10.60
CA ASP A 15 20.24 -30.62 9.36
C ASP A 15 19.02 -30.54 8.41
N PRO A 16 18.67 -29.38 7.84
CA PRO A 16 17.63 -29.29 6.82
C PRO A 16 18.26 -29.24 5.43
N ASN A 17 18.47 -30.40 4.82
CA ASN A 17 18.66 -30.51 3.37
C ASN A 17 18.25 -31.90 2.87
N ILE A 18 16.96 -32.09 2.59
CA ILE A 18 16.52 -33.09 1.60
C ILE A 18 15.47 -32.48 0.68
N VAL A 19 15.93 -32.29 -0.55
CA VAL A 19 15.16 -32.14 -1.78
C VAL A 19 14.59 -33.51 -2.16
N ASN A 20 13.27 -33.63 -2.41
CA ASN A 20 12.71 -34.21 -3.64
C ASN A 20 11.21 -34.62 -3.62
N LEU A 21 10.58 -34.30 -4.76
CA LEU A 21 9.64 -35.12 -5.56
C LEU A 21 8.13 -35.18 -5.22
N HIS A 22 7.41 -34.35 -5.99
CA HIS A 22 6.26 -34.69 -6.87
C HIS A 22 5.06 -35.48 -6.32
N ARG A 23 3.86 -34.89 -6.48
CA ARG A 23 2.73 -35.57 -7.14
C ARG A 23 1.75 -34.59 -7.78
N PHE A 24 1.83 -34.54 -9.10
CA PHE A 24 0.79 -34.06 -10.01
C PHE A 24 -0.50 -34.82 -9.76
N TRP A 25 -1.62 -34.09 -9.63
CA TRP A 25 -2.95 -34.62 -9.92
C TRP A 25 -3.62 -33.67 -10.90
N GLY A 26 -3.69 -34.11 -12.16
CA GLY A 26 -4.60 -33.55 -13.14
C GLY A 26 -6.01 -34.11 -12.94
N ARG A 27 -7.02 -33.27 -13.15
CA ARG A 27 -8.38 -33.62 -13.61
C ARG A 27 -8.99 -32.36 -14.20
N ARG A 28 -9.03 -32.29 -15.54
CA ARG A 28 -10.22 -32.45 -16.40
C ARG A 28 -11.29 -31.38 -16.15
N LEU A 29 -11.27 -30.39 -17.04
CA LEU A 29 -12.30 -29.42 -17.34
C LEU A 29 -13.62 -30.11 -17.74
N THR A 30 -14.73 -29.56 -17.29
CA THR A 30 -16.00 -29.55 -18.03
C THR A 30 -16.51 -28.12 -18.07
N SER A 31 -16.71 -27.63 -19.29
CA SER A 31 -17.16 -26.31 -19.66
C SER A 31 -18.68 -26.26 -19.78
N SER A 32 -19.33 -25.33 -19.07
CA SER A 32 -20.56 -24.69 -19.53
C SER A 32 -20.87 -23.42 -18.74
N GLN A 33 -20.80 -22.30 -19.47
CA GLN A 33 -21.51 -21.02 -19.29
C GLN A 33 -21.08 -20.05 -18.19
N LEU A 34 -20.96 -18.73 -18.42
CA LEU A 34 -20.84 -17.85 -19.60
C LEU A 34 -20.61 -16.41 -19.00
N VAL A 35 -19.73 -15.59 -19.63
CA VAL A 35 -19.88 -14.10 -19.84
C VAL A 35 -19.64 -13.21 -18.59
N ASP A 36 -18.79 -12.16 -18.53
CA ASP A 36 -18.06 -11.31 -19.49
C ASP A 36 -16.74 -10.81 -18.83
N ASP A 37 -15.67 -10.67 -19.61
CA ASP A 37 -14.80 -9.48 -19.66
C ASP A 37 -13.62 -9.75 -20.63
N ASP A 38 -13.72 -9.11 -21.80
CA ASP A 38 -12.74 -9.12 -22.89
C ASP A 38 -11.38 -8.61 -22.44
N PHE A 39 -10.38 -9.50 -22.33
CA PHE A 39 -8.97 -9.18 -22.57
C PHE A 39 -8.16 -10.48 -22.61
N PHE A 40 -7.81 -10.97 -23.80
CA PHE A 40 -6.53 -11.61 -24.15
C PHE A 40 -6.69 -12.34 -25.49
N ASP A 41 -6.33 -11.65 -26.57
CA ASP A 41 -5.91 -12.33 -27.79
C ASP A 41 -4.41 -12.08 -28.01
N GLU A 42 -3.72 -13.21 -28.18
CA GLU A 42 -2.67 -13.40 -29.18
C GLU A 42 -1.29 -12.77 -28.94
N LEU A 43 -0.39 -13.55 -28.32
CA LEU A 43 1.01 -13.64 -28.77
C LEU A 43 1.50 -15.10 -28.61
N HIS A 44 1.24 -15.89 -29.64
CA HIS A 44 2.08 -17.02 -30.00
C HIS A 44 3.44 -16.49 -30.48
N PHE A 45 4.53 -17.06 -29.97
CA PHE A 45 5.81 -16.99 -30.65
C PHE A 45 6.32 -18.41 -30.92
N SER A 46 6.35 -18.74 -32.20
CA SER A 46 7.05 -19.86 -32.80
C SER A 46 8.56 -19.62 -32.73
N SER A 47 9.29 -20.65 -32.31
CA SER A 47 10.75 -20.76 -32.41
C SER A 47 11.13 -21.54 -33.67
N GLN A 48 11.93 -20.93 -34.54
CA GLN A 48 12.76 -21.45 -35.66
C GLN A 48 13.06 -20.24 -36.57
N ASP A 49 14.22 -19.94 -37.15
CA ASP A 49 15.62 -20.40 -37.21
C ASP A 49 16.41 -19.10 -37.63
N VAL A 50 17.74 -18.93 -37.56
CA VAL A 50 18.75 -19.42 -38.53
C VAL A 50 20.09 -18.72 -38.17
N ASP A 51 21.18 -19.52 -38.06
CA ASP A 51 22.61 -19.35 -38.44
C ASP A 51 23.36 -18.01 -38.29
N GLU A 52 24.68 -17.91 -38.29
CA GLU A 52 25.88 -18.73 -38.06
C GLU A 52 27.04 -17.74 -38.25
N ALA A 53 28.23 -18.09 -37.76
CA ALA A 53 29.55 -17.65 -38.25
C ALA A 53 30.35 -16.60 -37.43
N LEU A 54 31.50 -17.13 -36.98
CA LEU A 54 32.84 -16.53 -36.86
C LEU A 54 33.32 -16.10 -35.47
N LEU A 55 33.76 -17.13 -34.74
CA LEU A 55 34.87 -17.12 -33.79
C LEU A 55 36.23 -17.17 -34.51
N LYS A 56 37.20 -16.41 -33.97
CA LYS A 56 38.65 -16.70 -33.77
C LYS A 56 39.40 -15.35 -33.76
N SER A 57 40.35 -15.02 -32.88
CA SER A 57 41.08 -15.78 -31.86
C SER A 57 42.10 -14.84 -31.16
N ARG A 58 42.35 -15.06 -29.86
CA ARG A 58 43.66 -15.02 -29.12
C ARG A 58 44.44 -13.67 -29.09
N THR A 59 45.17 -13.22 -28.07
CA THR A 59 45.68 -13.76 -26.79
C THR A 59 46.42 -12.63 -26.01
N CYS A 60 46.51 -12.80 -24.69
CA CYS A 60 47.60 -12.38 -23.77
C CYS A 60 47.78 -10.90 -23.33
N SER A 61 47.60 -10.70 -22.02
CA SER A 61 48.25 -9.67 -21.19
C SER A 61 49.74 -9.98 -20.97
N PRO A 62 50.54 -9.00 -20.51
CA PRO A 62 51.05 -9.11 -19.15
C PRO A 62 51.08 -7.79 -18.36
N ALA A 63 51.16 -7.93 -17.04
CA ALA A 63 51.23 -6.88 -16.01
C ALA A 63 52.59 -6.13 -15.98
N PRO A 64 52.67 -4.91 -15.41
CA PRO A 64 53.94 -4.26 -15.11
C PRO A 64 54.47 -4.63 -13.71
N GLN A 65 55.78 -4.89 -13.65
CA GLN A 65 56.56 -5.14 -12.45
C GLN A 65 56.99 -3.84 -11.76
N THR A 66 57.04 -3.91 -10.44
CA THR A 66 57.66 -2.96 -9.51
C THR A 66 59.18 -2.95 -9.63
N HIS A 67 59.79 -1.77 -9.75
CA HIS A 67 61.21 -1.55 -9.44
C HIS A 67 61.34 -0.44 -8.40
N TRP A 68 62.13 -0.73 -7.38
CA TRP A 68 62.50 0.16 -6.29
C TRP A 68 63.75 0.91 -6.68
N ASP A 69 63.77 2.24 -6.57
CA ASP A 69 65.02 2.98 -6.43
C ASP A 69 64.90 3.96 -5.27
N THR A 70 65.93 3.91 -4.44
CA THR A 70 66.10 4.64 -3.19
C THR A 70 67.02 5.84 -3.48
N SER A 71 66.60 7.03 -3.09
CA SER A 71 67.51 8.16 -2.89
C SER A 71 66.91 9.10 -1.86
N ASP A 72 67.54 9.12 -0.68
CA ASP A 72 67.28 10.04 0.42
C ASP A 72 67.66 11.48 0.05
N GLY A 73 66.95 12.45 0.64
CA GLY A 73 67.25 13.86 0.53
C GLY A 73 66.26 14.75 1.29
N ASP A 74 66.37 14.76 2.62
CA ASP A 74 65.74 15.77 3.48
C ASP A 74 66.21 17.18 3.09
N SER A 75 65.26 18.10 2.84
CA SER A 75 65.44 19.52 3.17
C SER A 75 64.09 20.22 3.30
N ASP A 76 63.80 20.69 4.51
CA ASP A 76 62.78 21.68 4.81
C ASP A 76 63.08 23.01 4.11
N LYS A 77 62.06 23.65 3.50
CA LYS A 77 61.77 25.09 3.62
C LYS A 77 60.55 25.56 2.82
N GLU A 78 59.64 26.19 3.57
CA GLU A 78 58.95 27.47 3.29
C GLU A 78 58.17 27.66 1.98
N ASN A 79 56.84 27.68 2.16
CA ASN A 79 55.93 28.77 1.81
C ASN A 79 56.02 29.36 0.39
N SER A 80 55.12 28.92 -0.50
CA SER A 80 54.69 29.73 -1.64
C SER A 80 53.22 29.50 -2.00
N LYS A 81 52.42 30.50 -1.65
CA LYS A 81 51.22 31.04 -2.33
C LYS A 81 49.99 30.12 -2.43
N ASP A 82 48.94 30.60 -1.78
CA ASP A 82 47.55 30.31 -2.10
C ASP A 82 47.31 30.49 -3.61
N GLU A 83 47.32 29.39 -4.36
CA GLU A 83 46.62 29.32 -5.64
C GLU A 83 45.14 29.15 -5.29
N GLU A 84 44.33 30.16 -5.60
CA GLU A 84 42.88 29.98 -5.67
C GLU A 84 42.61 28.75 -6.56
N PRO A 85 41.79 27.78 -6.13
CA PRO A 85 41.51 26.62 -6.96
C PRO A 85 40.87 27.14 -8.26
N GLU A 86 41.55 26.92 -9.39
CA GLU A 86 40.95 27.14 -10.70
C GLU A 86 39.61 26.41 -10.73
N PRO A 87 38.51 27.05 -11.15
CA PRO A 87 37.21 26.39 -11.17
C PRO A 87 37.32 25.19 -12.11
N GLU A 88 37.16 23.97 -11.58
CA GLU A 88 37.12 22.75 -12.37
C GLU A 88 36.10 22.94 -13.51
N LEU A 89 36.60 23.12 -14.74
CA LEU A 89 35.77 23.35 -15.91
C LEU A 89 34.87 22.13 -16.12
N ARG A 90 33.56 22.35 -15.97
CA ARG A 90 32.58 21.28 -16.08
C ARG A 90 32.67 20.62 -17.46
N PRO A 91 32.55 19.29 -17.54
CA PRO A 91 32.51 18.63 -18.84
C PRO A 91 31.31 19.17 -19.64
N LEU A 92 31.58 19.66 -20.85
CA LEU A 92 30.56 20.21 -21.74
C LEU A 92 30.11 19.15 -22.76
N MET A 93 28.85 19.22 -23.18
CA MET A 93 28.33 18.43 -24.30
C MET A 93 27.91 19.34 -25.46
N CYS A 94 28.12 18.86 -26.69
CA CYS A 94 27.75 19.56 -27.91
C CYS A 94 26.51 18.90 -28.53
N LEU A 95 25.46 19.67 -28.73
CA LEU A 95 24.18 19.22 -29.24
C LEU A 95 23.96 19.81 -30.63
N ASP A 96 23.57 18.96 -31.60
CA ASP A 96 23.30 19.37 -32.98
C ASP A 96 21.84 19.04 -33.33
N ALA A 97 21.02 20.08 -33.53
CA ALA A 97 19.61 19.91 -33.88
C ALA A 97 19.41 19.35 -35.29
N ALA A 98 20.40 19.49 -36.18
CA ALA A 98 20.35 18.87 -37.50
C ALA A 98 20.33 17.33 -37.40
N ALA A 99 20.96 16.75 -36.38
CA ALA A 99 20.96 15.31 -36.14
C ALA A 99 19.56 14.77 -35.77
N LEU A 100 18.66 15.64 -35.33
CA LEU A 100 17.26 15.32 -35.05
C LEU A 100 16.34 15.52 -36.27
N GLY A 101 16.89 15.97 -37.40
CA GLY A 101 16.11 16.39 -38.57
C GLY A 101 15.40 17.74 -38.38
N ASP A 102 15.87 18.56 -37.43
CA ASP A 102 15.33 19.89 -37.15
C ASP A 102 16.21 21.00 -37.79
N ILE A 103 15.90 22.27 -37.50
CA ILE A 103 16.63 23.45 -37.96
C ILE A 103 18.10 23.31 -37.52
N PRO A 104 19.08 23.41 -38.45
CA PRO A 104 20.48 23.18 -38.13
C PRO A 104 21.02 24.28 -37.21
N ALA A 105 21.16 23.94 -35.94
CA ALA A 105 21.71 24.79 -34.89
C ALA A 105 22.52 23.93 -33.91
N ARG A 106 23.61 24.50 -33.39
CA ARG A 106 24.51 23.83 -32.44
C ARG A 106 24.53 24.56 -31.11
N TYR A 107 24.52 23.78 -30.04
CA TYR A 107 24.52 24.28 -28.67
C TYR A 107 25.61 23.57 -27.87
N VAL A 108 26.25 24.30 -26.97
CA VAL A 108 27.21 23.76 -26.02
C VAL A 108 26.65 24.00 -24.63
N ILE A 109 26.38 22.92 -23.89
CA ILE A 109 25.74 22.98 -22.57
C ILE A 109 26.54 22.15 -21.56
N PRO A 110 26.35 22.36 -20.25
CA PRO A 110 26.92 21.48 -19.23
C PRO A 110 26.48 20.02 -19.43
N SER A 111 27.36 19.08 -19.11
CA SER A 111 27.00 17.66 -19.11
C SER A 111 25.87 17.38 -18.13
N LEU A 112 24.98 16.48 -18.54
CA LEU A 112 23.81 16.09 -17.79
C LEU A 112 24.01 14.71 -17.18
N PRO A 113 23.42 14.46 -16.01
CA PRO A 113 23.33 13.11 -15.49
C PRO A 113 22.49 12.22 -16.42
N ASN A 114 22.68 10.91 -16.33
CA ASN A 114 22.00 9.91 -17.16
C ASN A 114 20.46 9.90 -17.02
N TYR A 115 19.92 10.47 -15.95
CA TYR A 115 18.48 10.57 -15.69
C TYR A 115 17.82 11.86 -16.23
N GLU A 116 18.59 12.76 -16.85
CA GLU A 116 18.08 14.00 -17.44
C GLU A 116 18.21 14.03 -18.97
N PHE A 117 17.29 14.75 -19.61
CA PHE A 117 17.29 14.97 -21.06
C PHE A 117 17.49 16.45 -21.40
N PRO A 118 18.37 16.79 -22.36
CA PRO A 118 18.64 18.18 -22.71
C PRO A 118 17.53 18.81 -23.57
N VAL A 119 17.23 20.08 -23.24
CA VAL A 119 16.37 20.97 -24.05
C VAL A 119 17.00 22.36 -24.12
N VAL A 120 17.31 22.84 -25.33
CA VAL A 120 17.91 24.16 -25.57
C VAL A 120 17.63 24.66 -26.98
N GLY A 121 17.14 25.90 -27.10
CA GLY A 121 16.80 26.52 -28.38
C GLY A 121 15.85 25.68 -29.25
N VAL A 122 16.32 25.20 -30.40
CA VAL A 122 15.57 24.27 -31.26
C VAL A 122 15.82 22.79 -30.95
N TYR A 123 16.87 22.48 -30.17
CA TYR A 123 17.19 21.12 -29.78
C TYR A 123 16.27 20.66 -28.62
N VAL A 124 15.49 19.62 -28.85
CA VAL A 124 14.68 18.94 -27.83
C VAL A 124 14.99 17.46 -27.92
N ASP A 125 15.55 16.87 -26.86
CA ASP A 125 15.86 15.44 -26.85
C ASP A 125 14.60 14.61 -27.22
N PRO A 126 14.69 13.65 -28.15
CA PRO A 126 13.55 12.83 -28.59
C PRO A 126 12.83 12.03 -27.48
N ARG A 127 13.45 11.90 -26.29
CA ARG A 127 12.85 11.29 -25.10
C ARG A 127 11.96 12.28 -24.33
N VAL A 128 12.00 13.57 -24.63
CA VAL A 128 11.07 14.57 -24.08
C VAL A 128 9.79 14.53 -24.91
N VAL A 129 8.78 13.80 -24.41
CA VAL A 129 7.55 13.50 -25.15
C VAL A 129 6.35 14.10 -24.41
N PRO A 130 5.48 14.88 -25.08
CA PRO A 130 4.26 15.39 -24.48
C PRO A 130 3.37 14.27 -23.94
N GLY A 131 2.68 14.51 -22.83
CA GLY A 131 1.82 13.58 -22.10
C GLY A 131 2.51 12.96 -20.89
N PHE A 132 3.84 12.96 -20.81
CA PHE A 132 4.59 12.52 -19.63
C PHE A 132 4.87 13.69 -18.68
N MET A 133 5.14 13.38 -17.42
CA MET A 133 5.47 14.38 -16.39
C MET A 133 6.99 14.51 -16.26
N TYR A 134 7.45 15.75 -16.12
CA TYR A 134 8.87 16.07 -15.99
C TYR A 134 9.12 17.08 -14.89
N LYS A 135 10.21 16.89 -14.16
CA LYS A 135 10.82 17.93 -13.33
C LYS A 135 11.87 18.65 -14.19
N VAL A 136 11.82 19.98 -14.21
CA VAL A 136 12.64 20.78 -15.14
C VAL A 136 13.71 21.52 -14.36
N ARG A 137 14.96 21.09 -14.49
CA ARG A 137 16.15 21.75 -13.94
C ARG A 137 16.62 22.84 -14.89
N VAL A 138 16.95 23.98 -14.33
CA VAL A 138 17.60 25.07 -15.04
C VAL A 138 19.10 24.82 -15.01
N LEU A 139 19.73 24.78 -16.17
CA LEU A 139 21.16 24.50 -16.23
C LEU A 139 21.96 25.74 -15.81
N PRO A 140 23.00 25.58 -14.98
CA PRO A 140 23.81 26.69 -14.50
C PRO A 140 24.70 27.24 -15.61
N GLU A 141 24.97 28.55 -15.56
CA GLU A 141 25.99 29.19 -16.38
C GLU A 141 27.36 28.57 -16.09
N ALA A 142 28.20 28.45 -17.12
CA ALA A 142 29.51 27.79 -17.03
C ALA A 142 30.44 28.46 -15.99
N GLU A 143 30.26 29.76 -15.76
CA GLU A 143 31.11 30.60 -14.91
C GLU A 143 30.57 30.77 -13.48
N LYS A 144 29.38 30.25 -13.15
CA LYS A 144 28.73 30.42 -11.83
C LYS A 144 28.75 29.12 -11.01
N PRO A 145 28.79 29.18 -9.67
CA PRO A 145 28.64 28.01 -8.80
C PRO A 145 27.38 27.21 -9.10
N GLU A 146 27.38 25.89 -8.85
CA GLU A 146 26.19 25.05 -9.03
C GLU A 146 25.11 25.40 -8.00
N GLU A 147 24.24 26.34 -8.36
CA GLU A 147 22.95 26.48 -7.69
C GLU A 147 21.92 25.61 -8.43
N ILE A 148 21.45 24.57 -7.74
CA ILE A 148 20.38 23.73 -8.26
C ILE A 148 19.08 24.55 -8.27
N SER A 149 18.69 25.00 -9.45
CA SER A 149 17.43 25.73 -9.67
C SER A 149 16.47 24.89 -10.51
N TYR A 150 15.20 24.89 -10.14
CA TYR A 150 14.13 24.22 -10.88
C TYR A 150 13.04 25.20 -11.28
N LEU A 151 12.45 24.98 -12.45
CA LEU A 151 11.20 25.66 -12.80
C LEU A 151 10.04 25.10 -11.97
N PHE A 152 8.95 25.86 -11.89
CA PHE A 152 7.68 25.45 -11.27
C PHE A 152 7.82 24.99 -9.80
N GLY A 153 8.76 25.58 -9.07
CA GLY A 153 9.05 25.21 -7.68
C GLY A 153 9.55 23.77 -7.52
N GLY A 154 10.13 23.18 -8.58
CA GLY A 154 10.62 21.81 -8.56
C GLY A 154 9.52 20.74 -8.63
N LYS A 155 8.27 21.13 -8.89
CA LYS A 155 7.17 20.18 -9.06
C LYS A 155 7.27 19.47 -10.42
N PRO A 156 7.07 18.15 -10.47
CA PRO A 156 6.91 17.45 -11.74
C PRO A 156 5.55 17.83 -12.34
N LEU A 157 5.55 18.32 -13.58
CA LEU A 157 4.33 18.70 -14.30
C LEU A 157 4.22 17.94 -15.62
N GLN A 158 3.01 17.63 -16.04
CA GLN A 158 2.74 17.05 -17.35
C GLN A 158 3.09 18.03 -18.48
N LEU A 159 3.97 17.62 -19.39
CA LEU A 159 4.24 18.37 -20.62
C LEU A 159 3.06 18.20 -21.59
N LEU A 160 2.35 19.27 -21.93
CA LEU A 160 1.19 19.22 -22.82
C LEU A 160 1.58 19.30 -24.30
N SER A 161 2.54 20.17 -24.63
CA SER A 161 2.93 20.42 -26.01
C SER A 161 4.34 20.99 -26.12
N ILE A 162 4.98 20.71 -27.26
CA ILE A 162 6.22 21.36 -27.70
C ILE A 162 5.88 22.14 -28.97
N GLY A 163 6.13 23.44 -28.96
CA GLY A 163 5.87 24.36 -30.07
C GLY A 163 6.75 24.09 -31.29
N ARG A 164 6.38 24.74 -32.41
CA ARG A 164 7.16 24.74 -33.65
C ARG A 164 7.87 26.08 -33.84
N GLY A 165 8.95 26.09 -34.61
CA GLY A 165 9.68 27.30 -35.00
C GLY A 165 11.11 27.36 -34.46
N TYR A 166 11.72 28.54 -34.56
CA TYR A 166 13.11 28.81 -34.15
C TYR A 166 13.30 28.89 -32.63
N SER A 167 12.20 28.95 -31.89
CA SER A 167 12.18 28.72 -30.45
C SER A 167 11.06 27.76 -30.10
N ARG A 168 11.36 26.80 -29.22
CA ARG A 168 10.40 25.77 -28.81
C ARG A 168 9.69 26.24 -27.55
N ARG A 169 8.40 26.56 -27.66
CA ARG A 169 7.55 26.79 -26.48
C ARG A 169 7.20 25.45 -25.85
N LEU A 170 7.62 25.23 -24.62
CA LEU A 170 7.23 24.07 -23.82
C LEU A 170 6.09 24.49 -22.89
N THR A 171 4.93 23.86 -23.04
CA THR A 171 3.73 24.17 -22.26
C THR A 171 3.40 22.98 -21.37
N PHE A 172 3.24 23.23 -20.08
CA PHE A 172 2.91 22.23 -19.06
C PHE A 172 1.48 22.39 -18.57
N GLU A 173 0.98 21.41 -17.82
CA GLU A 173 -0.34 21.49 -17.21
C GLU A 173 -0.46 22.71 -16.28
N ALA A 174 -1.64 23.33 -16.29
CA ALA A 174 -1.94 24.47 -15.46
C ALA A 174 -2.15 24.03 -14.01
N ASP A 175 -1.94 24.94 -13.06
CA ASP A 175 -2.30 24.69 -11.67
C ASP A 175 -3.82 24.50 -11.56
N GLY A 176 -4.28 23.63 -10.66
CA GLY A 176 -5.69 23.21 -10.57
C GLY A 176 -6.72 24.34 -10.35
N SER A 177 -6.28 25.55 -10.00
CA SER A 177 -7.10 26.76 -9.85
C SER A 177 -7.14 27.66 -11.09
N THR A 178 -6.37 27.35 -12.14
CA THR A 178 -6.22 28.18 -13.34
C THR A 178 -6.78 27.48 -14.57
N THR A 179 -7.43 28.25 -15.45
CA THR A 179 -7.91 27.73 -16.74
C THR A 179 -6.76 27.67 -17.75
N LEU A 180 -6.92 26.92 -18.84
CA LEU A 180 -5.92 26.79 -19.91
C LEU A 180 -5.44 28.16 -20.46
N ASN A 181 -6.31 29.18 -20.41
CA ASN A 181 -6.03 30.51 -20.95
C ASN A 181 -5.20 31.40 -20.00
N ASP A 182 -5.15 31.08 -18.71
CA ASP A 182 -4.37 31.80 -17.69
C ASP A 182 -3.18 30.96 -17.19
N ASN A 183 -2.73 29.99 -18.00
CA ASN A 183 -1.66 29.09 -17.64
C ASN A 183 -0.28 29.76 -17.78
N SER A 184 0.38 30.02 -16.64
CA SER A 184 1.75 30.51 -16.58
C SER A 184 2.82 29.42 -16.70
N ASN A 185 2.44 28.14 -16.73
CA ASN A 185 3.38 27.02 -16.76
C ASN A 185 3.87 26.74 -18.18
N TYR A 186 4.55 27.72 -18.78
CA TYR A 186 5.24 27.56 -20.05
C TYR A 186 6.54 28.37 -20.08
N PHE A 187 7.47 27.96 -20.94
CA PHE A 187 8.67 28.72 -21.22
C PHE A 187 9.16 28.43 -22.64
N TRP A 188 10.15 29.18 -23.08
CA TRP A 188 10.80 28.99 -24.38
C TRP A 188 12.17 28.37 -24.19
N ALA A 189 12.52 27.35 -24.97
CA ALA A 189 13.79 26.63 -24.84
C ALA A 189 15.03 27.50 -25.09
N ASP A 190 14.90 28.65 -25.75
CA ASP A 190 15.97 29.64 -25.95
C ASP A 190 16.01 30.74 -24.89
N SER A 191 15.12 30.70 -23.90
CA SER A 191 15.13 31.70 -22.81
C SER A 191 16.41 31.67 -21.96
N ARG A 192 17.23 30.62 -22.11
CA ARG A 192 18.56 30.48 -21.51
C ARG A 192 19.52 29.80 -22.48
N SER A 193 20.75 30.30 -22.56
CA SER A 193 21.83 29.77 -23.41
C SER A 193 22.29 28.39 -22.97
N GLU A 194 22.23 28.12 -21.67
CA GLU A 194 22.69 26.89 -21.05
C GLU A 194 21.67 25.76 -21.20
N GLY A 195 20.41 26.09 -21.46
CA GLY A 195 19.32 25.14 -21.62
C GLY A 195 18.72 24.61 -20.30
N PHE A 196 18.03 23.48 -20.43
CA PHE A 196 17.25 22.85 -19.37
C PHE A 196 17.49 21.34 -19.33
N GLY A 197 17.51 20.77 -18.13
CA GLY A 197 17.54 19.33 -17.88
C GLY A 197 16.14 18.82 -17.54
N PHE A 198 15.65 17.84 -18.28
CA PHE A 198 14.33 17.23 -18.07
C PHE A 198 14.48 15.88 -17.38
N GLU A 199 14.06 15.77 -16.12
CA GLU A 199 13.98 14.52 -15.38
C GLU A 199 12.57 13.94 -15.50
N LEU A 200 12.45 12.69 -15.98
CA LEU A 200 11.16 12.02 -16.14
C LEU A 200 10.57 11.62 -14.78
N HIS A 201 9.27 11.81 -14.57
CA HIS A 201 8.60 11.46 -13.32
C HIS A 201 7.38 10.56 -13.59
N VAL A 202 7.42 9.31 -13.12
CA VAL A 202 6.34 8.31 -13.33
C VAL A 202 5.72 7.78 -12.03
N VAL A 203 6.38 7.95 -10.90
CA VAL A 203 5.86 7.62 -9.56
C VAL A 203 6.02 8.82 -8.62
N GLY A 204 5.01 9.09 -7.80
CA GLY A 204 4.89 10.20 -6.85
C GLY A 204 4.72 9.73 -5.39
N THR A 205 4.99 10.60 -4.42
CA THR A 205 4.61 10.39 -3.01
C THR A 205 3.10 10.33 -2.87
N GLY A 206 2.58 9.37 -2.11
CA GLY A 206 1.15 9.10 -1.95
C GLY A 206 0.57 8.15 -3.00
N ASP A 207 1.34 7.78 -4.03
CA ASP A 207 0.89 6.75 -4.99
C ASP A 207 0.71 5.41 -4.28
N LYS A 208 -0.42 4.75 -4.56
CA LYS A 208 -0.81 3.49 -3.95
C LYS A 208 -0.87 2.36 -4.97
N PHE A 209 -0.53 1.16 -4.53
CA PHE A 209 -0.42 -0.01 -5.38
C PHE A 209 -0.94 -1.27 -4.67
N MET A 210 -1.46 -2.21 -5.47
CA MET A 210 -1.58 -3.61 -5.07
C MET A 210 -0.28 -4.34 -5.35
N ILE A 211 0.17 -5.16 -4.40
CA ILE A 211 1.34 -6.02 -4.52
C ILE A 211 0.91 -7.39 -5.01
N HIS A 212 1.49 -7.84 -6.12
CA HIS A 212 1.35 -9.20 -6.63
C HIS A 212 2.65 -9.96 -6.43
N ASP A 213 2.56 -11.16 -5.87
CA ASP A 213 3.69 -12.07 -5.73
C ASP A 213 4.16 -12.62 -7.10
N PRO A 214 5.27 -13.37 -7.16
CA PRO A 214 5.74 -13.98 -8.40
C PRO A 214 4.72 -14.95 -9.05
N SER A 215 3.77 -15.47 -8.27
CA SER A 215 2.67 -16.33 -8.73
C SER A 215 1.46 -15.52 -9.25
N ARG A 216 1.56 -14.18 -9.28
CA ARG A 216 0.50 -13.23 -9.63
C ARG A 216 -0.69 -13.22 -8.67
N LEU A 217 -0.51 -13.71 -7.46
CA LEU A 217 -1.51 -13.62 -6.40
C LEU A 217 -1.30 -12.33 -5.62
N VAL A 218 -2.41 -11.74 -5.18
CA VAL A 218 -2.38 -10.51 -4.38
C VAL A 218 -1.82 -10.82 -2.99
N ALA A 219 -0.73 -10.13 -2.65
CA ALA A 219 0.02 -10.31 -1.42
C ALA A 219 -0.17 -9.17 -0.40
N GLY A 220 -0.54 -7.97 -0.86
CA GLY A 220 -0.68 -6.81 0.01
C GLY A 220 -0.94 -5.51 -0.72
N THR A 221 -0.86 -4.41 0.01
CA THR A 221 -0.93 -3.05 -0.52
C THR A 221 0.35 -2.28 -0.19
N LEU A 222 0.63 -1.26 -0.99
CA LEU A 222 1.81 -0.41 -0.86
C LEU A 222 1.43 1.05 -1.10
N GLU A 223 1.97 1.96 -0.29
CA GLU A 223 1.91 3.40 -0.48
C GLU A 223 3.32 3.98 -0.50
N ILE A 224 3.65 4.78 -1.51
CA ILE A 224 4.94 5.48 -1.59
C ILE A 224 4.93 6.63 -0.58
N ILE A 225 5.86 6.60 0.38
CA ILE A 225 5.99 7.66 1.39
C ILE A 225 7.10 8.65 1.03
N ASP A 226 8.13 8.18 0.35
CA ASP A 226 9.25 9.02 -0.07
C ASP A 226 9.88 8.44 -1.34
N ILE A 227 10.29 9.32 -2.25
CA ILE A 227 11.04 8.97 -3.47
C ILE A 227 12.52 9.24 -3.24
N GLN A 228 12.87 10.21 -2.40
CA GLN A 228 14.24 10.45 -2.00
C GLN A 228 14.64 9.33 -1.06
N VAL A 229 15.28 8.29 -1.58
CA VAL A 229 15.87 7.28 -0.71
C VAL A 229 17.13 7.90 -0.10
N ALA A 230 16.95 8.76 0.91
CA ALA A 230 18.05 9.27 1.70
C ALA A 230 18.82 8.06 2.26
N GLN A 231 20.03 7.84 1.76
CA GLN A 231 21.05 7.07 2.45
C GLN A 231 22.18 8.03 2.77
N ASP A 232 22.60 8.00 4.04
CA ASP A 232 23.70 8.76 4.65
C ASP A 232 25.09 8.55 4.00
N ARG A 233 25.19 8.03 2.76
CA ARG A 233 26.48 7.64 2.18
C ARG A 233 26.73 8.02 0.73
N ASP A 234 25.72 8.48 -0.03
CA ASP A 234 25.97 8.98 -1.38
C ASP A 234 24.97 10.10 -1.78
N PRO A 235 25.43 11.37 -1.83
CA PRO A 235 24.62 12.50 -2.29
C PRO A 235 24.08 12.35 -3.73
N HIS A 236 24.59 11.40 -4.52
CA HIS A 236 24.20 11.18 -5.91
C HIS A 236 23.10 10.11 -6.12
N ASP A 237 22.68 9.35 -5.09
CA ASP A 237 21.60 8.34 -5.20
C ASP A 237 20.26 8.88 -4.64
N GLN A 238 19.83 10.07 -5.08
CA GLN A 238 18.65 10.78 -4.52
C GLN A 238 17.27 10.22 -4.97
N GLY A 239 17.20 8.97 -5.42
CA GLY A 239 15.95 8.36 -5.89
C GLY A 239 15.44 8.89 -7.23
N HIS A 240 16.35 9.41 -8.07
CA HIS A 240 16.07 9.82 -9.44
C HIS A 240 15.42 8.69 -10.26
N GLN A 241 14.58 9.08 -11.21
CA GLN A 241 13.85 8.15 -12.07
C GLN A 241 14.49 8.06 -13.45
N GLU A 242 15.26 7.01 -13.67
CA GLU A 242 16.10 6.84 -14.87
C GLU A 242 15.34 6.09 -15.96
N GLU A 243 15.18 6.68 -17.15
CA GLU A 243 14.61 5.98 -18.30
C GLU A 243 15.58 4.93 -18.83
N VAL A 244 15.13 3.68 -18.83
CA VAL A 244 15.87 2.53 -19.38
C VAL A 244 15.57 2.34 -20.87
N SER A 245 14.33 2.60 -21.29
CA SER A 245 13.94 2.49 -22.70
C SER A 245 12.66 3.23 -23.03
N GLN A 246 12.59 3.77 -24.25
CA GLN A 246 11.37 4.24 -24.91
C GLN A 246 11.07 3.38 -26.14
N LYS A 247 9.81 2.96 -26.31
CA LYS A 247 9.33 2.24 -27.49
C LYS A 247 8.01 2.83 -27.98
N VAL A 248 7.88 2.96 -29.30
CA VAL A 248 6.59 3.25 -29.94
C VAL A 248 6.00 1.92 -30.40
N LEU A 249 4.90 1.53 -29.76
CA LEU A 249 4.15 0.31 -30.03
C LEU A 249 3.12 0.53 -31.15
N LYS A 250 2.33 -0.53 -31.43
CA LYS A 250 1.17 -0.45 -32.33
C LYS A 250 0.25 0.74 -31.94
N GLU A 251 -0.42 1.29 -32.95
CA GLU A 251 -1.32 2.45 -32.81
C GLU A 251 -0.65 3.76 -32.35
N ALA A 252 0.67 3.88 -32.49
CA ALA A 252 1.46 5.03 -32.02
C ALA A 252 1.38 5.23 -30.49
N THR A 253 1.23 4.14 -29.75
CA THR A 253 1.31 4.14 -28.28
C THR A 253 2.77 4.23 -27.85
N THR A 254 3.12 5.19 -26.99
CA THR A 254 4.49 5.32 -26.46
C THR A 254 4.59 4.64 -25.11
N GLU A 255 5.47 3.65 -24.97
CA GLU A 255 5.84 3.00 -23.71
C GLU A 255 7.22 3.51 -23.25
N LYS A 256 7.31 3.96 -22.01
CA LYS A 256 8.57 4.25 -21.32
C LYS A 256 8.76 3.30 -20.16
N ARG A 257 9.97 2.76 -20.04
CA ARG A 257 10.41 1.93 -18.91
C ARG A 257 11.39 2.71 -18.07
N VAL A 258 11.08 2.87 -16.79
CA VAL A 258 11.79 3.79 -15.89
C VAL A 258 12.18 3.04 -14.63
N LYS A 259 13.46 3.10 -14.26
CA LYS A 259 13.96 2.53 -13.03
C LYS A 259 13.55 3.44 -11.88
N VAL A 260 12.88 2.86 -10.89
CA VAL A 260 12.35 3.60 -9.73
C VAL A 260 12.87 2.99 -8.45
N LYS A 261 13.17 3.87 -7.48
CA LYS A 261 13.47 3.52 -6.09
C LYS A 261 12.59 4.40 -5.21
N ALA A 262 12.06 3.84 -4.13
CA ALA A 262 11.22 4.58 -3.20
C ALA A 262 11.23 3.93 -1.81
N MET A 263 10.93 4.70 -0.78
CA MET A 263 10.54 4.19 0.52
C MET A 263 9.02 4.06 0.57
N CYS A 264 8.52 2.94 1.09
CA CYS A 264 7.09 2.64 1.05
C CYS A 264 6.56 2.11 2.38
N LYS A 265 5.29 2.42 2.63
CA LYS A 265 4.46 1.82 3.67
C LYS A 265 3.74 0.62 3.08
N ILE A 266 3.97 -0.57 3.62
CA ILE A 266 3.47 -1.84 3.07
C ILE A 266 2.56 -2.52 4.08
N GLU A 267 1.36 -2.90 3.68
CA GLU A 267 0.45 -3.76 4.43
C GLU A 267 0.40 -5.14 3.77
N TRP A 268 0.95 -6.16 4.44
CA TRP A 268 0.87 -7.55 3.98
C TRP A 268 -0.45 -8.19 4.43
N PHE A 269 -1.07 -8.97 3.54
CA PHE A 269 -2.37 -9.59 3.81
C PHE A 269 -2.28 -10.89 4.63
N ASP A 270 -1.15 -11.60 4.54
CA ASP A 270 -0.87 -12.81 5.32
C ASP A 270 -0.43 -12.51 6.77
N ASP A 271 0.27 -11.40 7.01
CA ASP A 271 0.83 -11.04 8.32
C ASP A 271 -0.09 -10.14 9.17
N SER A 272 -1.34 -10.55 9.39
CA SER A 272 -2.32 -9.88 10.27
C SER A 272 -2.60 -8.39 9.98
N GLY A 273 -2.27 -7.90 8.78
CA GLY A 273 -2.38 -6.48 8.41
C GLY A 273 -1.28 -5.60 9.02
N THR A 274 -0.15 -6.18 9.44
CA THR A 274 0.99 -5.41 9.95
C THR A 274 1.51 -4.49 8.86
N THR A 275 1.62 -3.21 9.21
CA THR A 275 2.20 -2.22 8.32
C THR A 275 3.71 -2.09 8.60
N VAL A 276 4.54 -2.23 7.57
CA VAL A 276 6.00 -2.09 7.66
C VAL A 276 6.53 -1.03 6.69
N LEU A 277 7.60 -0.34 7.08
CA LEU A 277 8.31 0.59 6.21
C LEU A 277 9.49 -0.12 5.54
N GLN A 278 9.47 -0.21 4.21
CA GLN A 278 10.52 -0.88 3.45
C GLN A 278 10.80 -0.16 2.14
N PRO A 279 12.08 -0.10 1.70
CA PRO A 279 12.38 0.43 0.39
C PRO A 279 12.04 -0.59 -0.69
N ILE A 280 11.70 -0.07 -1.85
CA ILE A 280 11.50 -0.84 -3.07
C ILE A 280 12.43 -0.36 -4.17
N SER A 281 12.71 -1.25 -5.11
CA SER A 281 13.28 -0.91 -6.41
C SER A 281 12.61 -1.72 -7.50
N GLY A 282 12.31 -1.13 -8.65
CA GLY A 282 11.65 -1.82 -9.75
C GLY A 282 11.72 -1.07 -11.07
N LEU A 283 11.07 -1.62 -12.09
CA LEU A 283 10.94 -1.02 -13.41
C LEU A 283 9.49 -0.59 -13.65
N ALA A 284 9.23 0.70 -13.53
CA ALA A 284 7.94 1.30 -13.84
C ALA A 284 7.71 1.32 -15.35
N VAL A 285 6.51 0.94 -15.77
CA VAL A 285 6.09 0.93 -17.17
C VAL A 285 4.98 1.97 -17.34
N ALA A 286 5.32 3.09 -17.96
CA ALA A 286 4.38 4.19 -18.25
C ALA A 286 4.00 4.17 -19.73
N VAL A 287 2.71 4.34 -20.02
CA VAL A 287 2.15 4.19 -21.37
C VAL A 287 1.31 5.41 -21.72
N LYS A 288 1.57 5.99 -22.89
CA LYS A 288 0.75 7.03 -23.51
C LYS A 288 0.12 6.50 -24.78
N LYS A 289 -1.20 6.28 -24.77
CA LYS A 289 -1.95 5.87 -25.96
C LYS A 289 -2.13 7.04 -26.92
N ARG A 290 -2.24 6.79 -28.22
CA ARG A 290 -2.59 7.83 -29.19
C ARG A 290 -3.96 8.42 -28.85
N GLY A 291 -4.10 9.74 -28.94
CA GLY A 291 -5.32 10.46 -28.57
C GLY A 291 -5.50 10.66 -27.06
N SER A 292 -4.78 9.90 -26.21
CA SER A 292 -4.73 10.22 -24.78
C SER A 292 -3.84 11.45 -24.57
N GLY A 293 -4.38 12.44 -23.86
CA GLY A 293 -3.63 13.66 -23.51
C GLY A 293 -2.49 13.39 -22.53
N LYS A 294 -2.58 12.32 -21.73
CA LYS A 294 -1.72 12.02 -20.59
C LYS A 294 -1.23 10.56 -20.62
N ALA A 295 0.03 10.37 -20.24
CA ALA A 295 0.61 9.05 -19.98
C ALA A 295 0.15 8.52 -18.61
N VAL A 296 -0.10 7.22 -18.53
CA VAL A 296 -0.49 6.56 -17.29
C VAL A 296 0.55 5.52 -16.89
N LEU A 297 0.83 5.42 -15.59
CA LEU A 297 1.59 4.30 -15.05
C LEU A 297 0.73 3.04 -15.19
N SER A 298 1.24 2.02 -15.89
CA SER A 298 0.52 0.75 -16.08
C SER A 298 0.80 -0.22 -14.95
N ARG A 299 2.08 -0.38 -14.59
CA ARG A 299 2.58 -1.29 -13.55
C ARG A 299 4.04 -1.00 -13.23
N ILE A 300 4.52 -1.55 -12.13
CA ILE A 300 5.95 -1.65 -11.81
C ILE A 300 6.31 -3.14 -11.74
N VAL A 301 7.28 -3.58 -12.53
CA VAL A 301 7.67 -4.99 -12.65
C VAL A 301 9.05 -5.23 -12.04
N SER A 302 9.38 -6.51 -11.82
CA SER A 302 10.65 -6.95 -11.27
C SER A 302 10.97 -6.28 -9.93
N VAL A 303 9.93 -6.05 -9.14
CA VAL A 303 10.04 -5.28 -7.90
C VAL A 303 10.76 -6.12 -6.85
N THR A 304 11.71 -5.46 -6.19
CA THR A 304 12.41 -5.97 -5.02
C THR A 304 11.99 -5.15 -3.81
N ILE A 305 11.63 -5.82 -2.72
CA ILE A 305 11.16 -5.20 -1.47
C ILE A 305 12.12 -5.56 -0.33
N GLY A 306 12.55 -4.56 0.44
CA GLY A 306 13.41 -4.70 1.62
C GLY A 306 14.91 -4.47 1.35
N ARG A 307 15.69 -4.17 2.41
CA ARG A 307 17.16 -3.97 2.34
C ARG A 307 17.94 -5.27 2.57
N ASN A 308 17.72 -5.92 3.70
CA ASN A 308 18.51 -7.07 4.16
C ASN A 308 17.94 -8.41 3.66
N HIS A 309 16.60 -8.54 3.67
CA HIS A 309 15.89 -9.72 3.18
C HIS A 309 15.10 -9.35 1.92
N LYS A 310 15.83 -9.13 0.82
CA LYS A 310 15.27 -8.71 -0.47
C LYS A 310 14.32 -9.78 -1.01
N LYS A 311 13.00 -9.58 -0.85
CA LYS A 311 12.00 -10.38 -1.56
C LYS A 311 11.94 -9.86 -3.00
N ARG A 312 12.07 -10.72 -4.01
CA ARG A 312 12.17 -10.34 -5.43
C ARG A 312 11.01 -10.89 -6.26
N GLY A 313 10.81 -10.29 -7.44
CA GLY A 313 9.88 -10.79 -8.45
C GLY A 313 8.44 -10.32 -8.28
N PHE A 314 8.20 -9.31 -7.45
CA PHE A 314 6.87 -8.73 -7.29
C PHE A 314 6.49 -7.87 -8.49
N THR A 315 5.18 -7.74 -8.69
CA THR A 315 4.59 -6.77 -9.62
C THR A 315 3.65 -5.85 -8.85
N LEU A 316 3.76 -4.55 -9.09
CA LEU A 316 2.86 -3.55 -8.51
C LEU A 316 1.89 -3.05 -9.56
N THR A 317 0.61 -3.04 -9.24
CA THR A 317 -0.43 -2.44 -10.09
C THR A 317 -1.03 -1.22 -9.40
N PRO A 318 -1.13 -0.06 -10.09
CA PRO A 318 -1.64 1.17 -9.48
C PRO A 318 -3.05 1.03 -8.89
N GLY A 319 -3.30 1.77 -7.81
CA GLY A 319 -4.56 1.77 -7.06
C GLY A 319 -4.59 0.73 -5.94
N VAL A 320 -5.59 0.87 -5.05
CA VAL A 320 -5.90 -0.09 -4.00
C VAL A 320 -7.28 -0.68 -4.25
N LYS A 321 -7.36 -2.00 -4.31
CA LYS A 321 -8.60 -2.76 -4.42
C LYS A 321 -8.81 -3.53 -3.13
N THR A 322 -9.51 -2.94 -2.17
CA THR A 322 -9.75 -3.55 -0.85
C THR A 322 -10.49 -4.89 -0.93
N ASN A 323 -11.33 -5.07 -1.95
CA ASN A 323 -12.00 -6.33 -2.23
C ASN A 323 -11.04 -7.48 -2.63
N TRP A 324 -9.76 -7.19 -2.90
CA TRP A 324 -8.75 -8.21 -3.18
C TRP A 324 -7.96 -8.62 -1.92
N ARG A 325 -8.34 -8.12 -0.74
CA ARG A 325 -7.76 -8.54 0.53
C ARG A 325 -7.95 -10.05 0.72
N ARG A 326 -6.85 -10.75 0.97
CA ARG A 326 -6.82 -12.21 1.11
C ARG A 326 -6.50 -12.58 2.55
N THR A 327 -7.43 -13.23 3.23
CA THR A 327 -7.24 -13.76 4.59
C THR A 327 -7.06 -15.26 4.51
N VAL A 328 -5.89 -15.75 4.92
CA VAL A 328 -5.60 -17.19 4.96
C VAL A 328 -5.85 -17.69 6.38
N VAL A 329 -6.73 -18.67 6.52
CA VAL A 329 -7.09 -19.25 7.81
C VAL A 329 -6.80 -20.75 7.82
N ASN A 330 -6.48 -21.30 8.99
CA ASN A 330 -6.16 -22.71 9.14
C ASN A 330 -6.85 -23.27 10.37
N GLY A 331 -7.61 -24.36 10.21
CA GLY A 331 -8.29 -25.00 11.33
C GLY A 331 -7.34 -25.51 12.43
N THR A 332 -6.08 -25.87 12.12
CA THR A 332 -5.11 -26.23 13.17
C THR A 332 -4.85 -25.10 14.17
N SER A 333 -4.90 -23.85 13.72
CA SER A 333 -4.65 -22.68 14.58
C SER A 333 -5.71 -22.48 15.66
N ILE A 334 -6.87 -23.13 15.51
CA ILE A 334 -8.02 -23.04 16.42
C ILE A 334 -8.36 -24.39 17.05
N GLY A 335 -7.49 -25.40 16.88
CA GLY A 335 -7.73 -26.76 17.38
C GLY A 335 -8.83 -27.53 16.64
N ASP A 336 -9.17 -27.13 15.42
CA ASP A 336 -10.13 -27.80 14.55
C ASP A 336 -9.43 -28.62 13.45
N VAL A 337 -10.21 -29.22 12.54
CA VAL A 337 -9.75 -29.99 11.37
C VAL A 337 -8.66 -29.20 10.62
N PRO A 338 -7.52 -29.81 10.25
CA PRO A 338 -6.36 -29.15 9.65
C PRO A 338 -6.56 -28.71 8.18
N ALA A 339 -7.68 -28.05 7.90
CA ALA A 339 -8.01 -27.50 6.59
C ALA A 339 -7.56 -26.03 6.51
N LYS A 340 -6.89 -25.70 5.40
CA LYS A 340 -6.44 -24.35 5.08
C LYS A 340 -7.39 -23.73 4.07
N TYR A 341 -7.95 -22.58 4.40
CA TYR A 341 -8.84 -21.83 3.53
C TYR A 341 -8.25 -20.47 3.19
N THR A 342 -8.71 -19.91 2.07
CA THR A 342 -8.41 -18.56 1.63
C THR A 342 -9.72 -17.84 1.45
N VAL A 343 -9.93 -16.76 2.20
CA VAL A 343 -11.10 -15.90 2.10
C VAL A 343 -10.69 -14.59 1.43
N THR A 344 -11.40 -14.19 0.38
CA THR A 344 -11.16 -12.96 -0.39
C THR A 344 -12.24 -11.92 -0.10
N GLY A 345 -11.86 -10.65 0.02
CA GLY A 345 -12.79 -9.52 0.12
C GLY A 345 -13.35 -9.24 1.52
N LEU A 346 -12.79 -9.82 2.57
CA LEU A 346 -13.11 -9.44 3.95
C LEU A 346 -12.67 -8.01 4.24
N GLU A 347 -13.51 -7.28 4.97
CA GLU A 347 -13.15 -5.97 5.49
C GLU A 347 -12.33 -6.12 6.77
N SER A 348 -11.53 -5.09 7.10
CA SER A 348 -10.59 -5.14 8.24
C SER A 348 -11.24 -5.29 9.63
N TYR A 349 -12.55 -5.04 9.72
CA TYR A 349 -13.34 -5.17 10.95
C TYR A 349 -14.10 -6.51 11.03
N GLU A 350 -14.01 -7.36 10.00
CA GLU A 350 -14.79 -8.59 9.90
C GLU A 350 -13.99 -9.82 10.34
N LEU A 351 -14.70 -10.76 10.95
CA LEU A 351 -14.18 -12.04 11.41
C LEU A 351 -14.52 -13.13 10.36
N PRO A 352 -13.53 -13.95 9.92
CA PRO A 352 -13.73 -14.97 8.89
C PRO A 352 -14.53 -16.20 9.37
N VAL A 353 -15.44 -16.69 8.51
CA VAL A 353 -16.08 -18.01 8.61
C VAL A 353 -16.06 -18.70 7.25
N ILE A 354 -15.47 -19.90 7.16
CA ILE A 354 -15.41 -20.68 5.91
C ILE A 354 -15.15 -22.16 6.17
N GLY A 355 -15.93 -23.05 5.55
CA GLY A 355 -15.71 -24.50 5.66
C GLY A 355 -15.75 -24.95 7.12
N THR A 356 -14.69 -25.60 7.61
CA THR A 356 -14.58 -25.97 9.03
C THR A 356 -14.12 -24.81 9.93
N TYR A 357 -13.61 -23.72 9.37
CA TYR A 357 -13.04 -22.62 10.15
C TYR A 357 -14.11 -21.60 10.56
N VAL A 358 -14.21 -21.34 11.86
CA VAL A 358 -14.94 -20.21 12.42
C VAL A 358 -13.96 -19.47 13.32
N ASP A 359 -13.75 -18.17 13.09
CA ASP A 359 -12.85 -17.36 13.92
C ASP A 359 -13.22 -17.54 15.41
N PRO A 360 -12.27 -17.87 16.31
CA PRO A 360 -12.56 -18.15 17.73
C PRO A 360 -13.19 -16.99 18.49
N ARG A 361 -13.10 -15.77 17.95
CA ARG A 361 -13.79 -14.59 18.47
C ARG A 361 -15.28 -14.63 18.12
N ILE A 362 -15.76 -15.46 17.22
CA ILE A 362 -17.19 -15.60 16.95
C ILE A 362 -17.80 -16.51 18.01
N LEU A 363 -18.57 -15.93 18.92
CA LEU A 363 -19.11 -16.62 20.09
C LEU A 363 -20.63 -16.50 20.19
N PRO A 364 -21.35 -17.57 20.56
CA PRO A 364 -22.76 -17.49 20.88
C PRO A 364 -23.07 -16.50 22.01
N GLY A 365 -24.20 -15.82 21.88
CA GLY A 365 -24.72 -14.79 22.78
C GLY A 365 -24.36 -13.36 22.38
N PHE A 366 -23.42 -13.16 21.45
CA PHE A 366 -23.06 -11.87 20.88
C PHE A 366 -23.80 -11.61 19.56
N ARG A 367 -23.88 -10.33 19.16
CA ARG A 367 -24.58 -9.91 17.94
C ARG A 367 -23.61 -9.62 16.81
N TYR A 368 -24.01 -10.00 15.60
CA TYR A 368 -23.20 -9.84 14.40
C TYR A 368 -24.04 -9.40 13.21
N LYS A 369 -23.48 -8.57 12.33
CA LYS A 369 -23.94 -8.43 10.95
C LYS A 369 -23.11 -9.36 10.08
N VAL A 370 -23.76 -10.06 9.15
CA VAL A 370 -23.11 -11.08 8.33
C VAL A 370 -23.29 -10.76 6.85
N ARG A 371 -22.26 -11.02 6.04
CA ARG A 371 -22.34 -11.01 4.58
C ARG A 371 -21.43 -12.09 3.99
N PRO A 372 -21.69 -12.58 2.76
CA PRO A 372 -20.70 -13.33 2.00
C PRO A 372 -19.45 -12.47 1.76
N ALA A 373 -18.25 -13.04 1.85
CA ALA A 373 -17.01 -12.24 1.83
C ALA A 373 -16.80 -11.43 0.54
N GLU A 374 -17.26 -11.93 -0.61
CA GLU A 374 -17.15 -11.24 -1.90
C GLU A 374 -18.34 -10.34 -2.24
N SER A 375 -19.36 -10.27 -1.38
CA SER A 375 -20.58 -9.49 -1.61
C SER A 375 -20.76 -8.41 -0.56
N LYS A 376 -21.18 -7.22 -0.98
CA LYS A 376 -21.62 -6.15 -0.06
C LYS A 376 -23.03 -6.37 0.49
N LYS A 377 -23.79 -7.31 -0.08
CA LYS A 377 -25.16 -7.59 0.36
C LYS A 377 -25.13 -8.35 1.68
N LYS A 378 -25.60 -7.69 2.74
CA LYS A 378 -25.73 -8.30 4.06
C LYS A 378 -26.88 -9.31 4.09
N ILE A 379 -26.68 -10.37 4.86
CA ILE A 379 -27.69 -11.38 5.18
C ILE A 379 -28.65 -10.77 6.23
N PHE A 380 -29.85 -11.32 6.38
CA PHE A 380 -30.87 -10.86 7.33
C PHE A 380 -31.23 -9.38 7.14
N ASN A 381 -31.27 -8.92 5.88
CA ASN A 381 -31.53 -7.52 5.51
C ASN A 381 -30.59 -6.52 6.19
N GLY A 382 -29.38 -6.94 6.57
CA GLY A 382 -28.40 -6.10 7.25
C GLY A 382 -28.61 -5.90 8.74
N GLN A 383 -29.59 -6.58 9.34
CA GLN A 383 -29.82 -6.55 10.78
C GLN A 383 -28.69 -7.26 11.54
N ALA A 384 -28.36 -6.72 12.71
CA ALA A 384 -27.44 -7.36 13.64
C ALA A 384 -28.23 -8.35 14.49
N LEU A 385 -28.04 -9.65 14.27
CA LEU A 385 -28.73 -10.70 15.01
C LEU A 385 -27.79 -11.35 16.03
N ARG A 386 -28.34 -11.76 17.17
CA ARG A 386 -27.60 -12.57 18.16
C ARG A 386 -27.34 -13.97 17.62
N LEU A 387 -26.08 -14.40 17.66
CA LEU A 387 -25.71 -15.78 17.38
C LEU A 387 -26.15 -16.66 18.57
N VAL A 388 -26.97 -17.68 18.31
CA VAL A 388 -27.51 -18.58 19.33
C VAL A 388 -26.62 -19.81 19.49
N SER A 389 -26.13 -20.37 18.39
CA SER A 389 -25.29 -21.56 18.43
C SER A 389 -24.40 -21.69 17.19
N ILE A 390 -23.31 -22.45 17.35
CA ILE A 390 -22.43 -22.89 16.28
C ILE A 390 -22.41 -24.41 16.33
N GLY A 391 -22.85 -25.05 15.25
CA GLY A 391 -22.86 -26.50 15.12
C GLY A 391 -21.45 -27.09 15.10
N MET A 392 -21.33 -28.36 15.49
CA MET A 392 -20.09 -29.13 15.42
C MET A 392 -19.92 -29.77 14.03
N GLY A 393 -18.69 -30.18 13.68
CA GLY A 393 -18.39 -30.87 12.42
C GLY A 393 -17.84 -29.97 11.31
N TYR A 394 -17.87 -30.48 10.07
CA TYR A 394 -17.20 -29.91 8.88
C TYR A 394 -17.97 -28.76 8.23
N ALA A 395 -19.29 -28.84 8.22
CA ALA A 395 -20.19 -27.75 7.90
C ALA A 395 -20.80 -27.29 9.22
N LYS A 396 -20.34 -26.17 9.76
CA LYS A 396 -20.86 -25.67 11.05
C LYS A 396 -22.12 -24.89 10.77
N ARG A 397 -23.25 -25.34 11.34
CA ARG A 397 -24.51 -24.59 11.28
C ARG A 397 -24.45 -23.40 12.23
N LEU A 398 -24.47 -22.18 11.70
CA LEU A 398 -24.57 -20.96 12.49
C LEU A 398 -26.04 -20.59 12.60
N THR A 399 -26.56 -20.58 13.82
CA THR A 399 -27.99 -20.30 14.09
C THR A 399 -28.10 -18.99 14.83
N PHE A 400 -28.90 -18.07 14.32
CA PHE A 400 -29.16 -16.75 14.89
C PHE A 400 -30.54 -16.70 15.54
N GLU A 401 -30.77 -15.66 16.34
CA GLU A 401 -32.04 -15.49 17.02
C GLU A 401 -33.21 -15.38 16.01
N PRO A 402 -34.35 -16.02 16.32
CA PRO A 402 -35.53 -15.95 15.48
C PRO A 402 -36.15 -14.56 15.52
N GLU A 403 -36.91 -14.21 14.49
CA GLU A 403 -37.82 -13.07 14.60
C GLU A 403 -38.87 -13.32 15.68
N ALA A 404 -39.32 -12.26 16.38
CA ALA A 404 -40.23 -12.37 17.51
C ALA A 404 -41.51 -13.17 17.21
N ASN A 405 -41.98 -13.15 15.96
CA ASN A 405 -43.21 -13.82 15.53
C ASN A 405 -42.96 -15.18 14.83
N GLN A 406 -41.71 -15.65 14.75
CA GLN A 406 -41.32 -16.85 13.99
C GLN A 406 -40.39 -17.78 14.78
N LEU A 407 -40.70 -18.03 16.05
CA LEU A 407 -39.90 -18.87 16.95
C LEU A 407 -39.71 -20.32 16.42
N ASN A 408 -40.73 -20.89 15.77
CA ASN A 408 -40.73 -22.29 15.33
C ASN A 408 -40.35 -22.49 13.85
N THR A 409 -40.28 -21.41 13.06
CA THR A 409 -40.05 -21.46 11.60
C THR A 409 -38.91 -20.55 11.16
N SER A 410 -38.00 -20.22 12.08
CA SER A 410 -36.90 -19.30 11.79
C SER A 410 -35.94 -19.89 10.77
N GLU A 411 -35.78 -19.16 9.68
CA GLU A 411 -34.77 -19.41 8.64
C GLU A 411 -33.46 -18.67 8.94
N ASN A 412 -33.28 -18.12 10.14
CA ASN A 412 -32.10 -17.36 10.54
C ASN A 412 -30.90 -18.30 10.85
N HIS A 413 -30.54 -19.13 9.89
CA HIS A 413 -29.38 -20.01 9.97
C HIS A 413 -28.77 -20.27 8.60
N PHE A 414 -27.48 -20.59 8.59
CA PHE A 414 -26.78 -21.06 7.40
C PHE A 414 -25.61 -21.95 7.80
N TRP A 415 -24.97 -22.59 6.83
CA TRP A 415 -23.79 -23.39 7.05
C TRP A 415 -22.54 -22.62 6.64
N SER A 416 -21.45 -22.80 7.38
CA SER A 416 -20.15 -22.14 7.13
C SER A 416 -19.56 -22.42 5.75
N ASP A 417 -20.06 -23.43 5.04
CA ASP A 417 -19.63 -23.86 3.71
C ASP A 417 -20.70 -23.65 2.62
N SER A 418 -21.85 -23.03 2.94
CA SER A 418 -22.91 -22.83 1.94
C SER A 418 -22.48 -21.94 0.76
N ILE A 419 -21.41 -21.15 0.92
CA ILE A 419 -20.85 -20.28 -0.12
C ILE A 419 -19.33 -20.48 -0.19
N PRO A 420 -18.74 -20.70 -1.39
CA PRO A 420 -17.32 -20.97 -1.54
C PRO A 420 -16.39 -19.87 -1.03
N CYS A 421 -16.81 -18.61 -1.12
CA CYS A 421 -16.02 -17.47 -0.65
C CYS A 421 -16.11 -17.25 0.87
N GLY A 422 -16.92 -18.02 1.60
CA GLY A 422 -17.12 -17.85 3.04
C GLY A 422 -17.87 -16.56 3.41
N TYR A 423 -17.81 -16.20 4.70
CA TYR A 423 -18.55 -15.09 5.30
C TYR A 423 -17.65 -14.18 6.12
N GLY A 424 -18.01 -12.89 6.13
CA GLY A 424 -17.47 -11.89 7.05
C GLY A 424 -18.48 -11.56 8.15
N PHE A 425 -18.03 -11.58 9.40
CA PHE A 425 -18.82 -11.27 10.58
C PHE A 425 -18.37 -9.95 11.19
N GLU A 426 -19.22 -8.92 11.13
CA GLU A 426 -19.02 -7.62 11.80
C GLU A 426 -19.62 -7.72 13.22
N PRO A 427 -18.83 -7.63 14.31
CA PRO A 427 -19.36 -7.64 15.67
C PRO A 427 -20.16 -6.36 15.94
N VAL A 428 -21.27 -6.45 16.67
CA VAL A 428 -22.13 -5.29 16.98
C VAL A 428 -22.38 -5.19 18.49
N ALA A 429 -21.79 -4.19 19.12
CA ALA A 429 -22.05 -3.80 20.49
C ALA A 429 -23.21 -2.79 20.58
N LEU A 430 -23.20 -1.77 19.72
CA LEU A 430 -24.11 -0.62 19.78
C LEU A 430 -25.07 -0.55 18.59
N ASP A 431 -26.29 -0.07 18.84
CA ASP A 431 -27.28 0.27 17.81
C ASP A 431 -27.91 1.65 18.09
N ALA A 432 -28.51 2.23 17.05
CA ALA A 432 -29.29 3.45 17.18
C ALA A 432 -30.43 3.26 18.19
N GLY A 433 -30.68 4.29 19.00
CA GLY A 433 -31.70 4.30 20.04
C GLY A 433 -31.21 3.90 21.44
N LEU A 434 -30.03 3.28 21.58
CA LEU A 434 -29.45 3.00 22.90
C LEU A 434 -29.22 4.29 23.70
N LYS A 435 -29.52 4.23 25.00
CA LYS A 435 -29.42 5.37 25.93
C LYS A 435 -28.36 5.11 26.98
N PHE A 436 -27.69 6.17 27.41
CA PHE A 436 -26.59 6.14 28.36
C PHE A 436 -26.75 7.22 29.43
N VAL A 437 -26.23 6.93 30.61
CA VAL A 437 -25.83 7.92 31.60
C VAL A 437 -24.34 8.18 31.41
N ILE A 438 -23.98 9.45 31.23
CA ILE A 438 -22.59 9.90 31.16
C ILE A 438 -22.10 10.09 32.58
N GLN A 439 -20.97 9.46 32.93
CA GLN A 439 -20.32 9.62 34.23
C GLN A 439 -18.88 10.10 34.09
N GLY A 440 -18.45 10.97 35.00
CA GLY A 440 -17.06 11.31 35.28
C GLY A 440 -16.79 11.11 36.77
N HIS A 441 -15.70 10.43 37.13
CA HIS A 441 -15.36 10.05 38.52
C HIS A 441 -16.54 9.44 39.32
N GLY A 442 -17.38 8.64 38.64
CA GLY A 442 -18.56 7.99 39.23
C GLY A 442 -19.75 8.91 39.51
N ARG A 443 -19.70 10.19 39.13
CA ARG A 443 -20.80 11.15 39.23
C ARG A 443 -21.52 11.31 37.89
N PRO A 444 -22.87 11.39 37.88
CA PRO A 444 -23.61 11.60 36.65
C PRO A 444 -23.42 13.04 36.14
N LEU A 445 -23.03 13.17 34.87
CA LEU A 445 -22.81 14.45 34.18
C LEU A 445 -23.91 14.77 33.17
N GLY A 446 -24.59 13.75 32.66
CA GLY A 446 -25.58 13.91 31.60
C GLY A 446 -26.13 12.60 31.08
N HIS A 447 -26.87 12.70 29.98
CA HIS A 447 -27.44 11.59 29.25
C HIS A 447 -27.01 11.65 27.78
N ALA A 448 -26.87 10.47 27.16
CA ALA A 448 -26.67 10.36 25.73
C ALA A 448 -27.65 9.35 25.12
N GLN A 449 -28.10 9.61 23.90
CA GLN A 449 -28.83 8.65 23.09
C GLN A 449 -28.17 8.54 21.72
N ILE A 450 -27.88 7.31 21.28
CA ILE A 450 -27.31 7.08 19.96
C ILE A 450 -28.35 7.43 18.90
N PHE A 451 -28.02 8.39 18.05
CA PHE A 451 -28.81 8.78 16.89
C PHE A 451 -28.51 7.87 15.71
N ARG A 452 -27.21 7.64 15.42
CA ARG A 452 -26.75 6.74 14.36
C ARG A 452 -25.36 6.17 14.66
N VAL A 453 -25.05 5.06 14.01
CA VAL A 453 -23.70 4.46 14.01
C VAL A 453 -22.98 4.93 12.75
N ASP A 454 -21.81 5.57 12.91
CA ASP A 454 -21.10 6.26 11.82
C ASP A 454 -20.06 5.36 11.12
N ALA A 455 -19.49 4.38 11.85
CA ALA A 455 -18.55 3.40 11.28
C ALA A 455 -18.88 1.96 11.70
N PRO A 456 -18.44 0.95 10.92
CA PRO A 456 -18.48 -0.45 11.34
C PRO A 456 -17.73 -0.65 12.66
N GLN A 457 -18.23 -1.56 13.48
CA GLN A 457 -17.67 -1.84 14.79
C GLN A 457 -16.62 -2.95 14.70
N LYS A 458 -15.50 -2.79 15.40
CA LYS A 458 -14.33 -3.68 15.28
C LYS A 458 -13.93 -4.24 16.63
N GLU A 459 -13.85 -5.56 16.74
CA GLU A 459 -13.32 -6.20 17.95
C GLU A 459 -11.80 -6.03 18.01
N VAL A 460 -11.32 -5.35 19.05
CA VAL A 460 -9.89 -5.11 19.30
C VAL A 460 -9.30 -6.19 20.19
N ARG A 461 -10.08 -6.65 21.17
CA ARG A 461 -9.60 -7.59 22.20
C ARG A 461 -10.74 -8.39 22.82
N GLN A 462 -10.41 -9.59 23.26
CA GLN A 462 -11.28 -10.48 24.03
C GLN A 462 -10.52 -11.03 25.24
N GLU A 463 -11.19 -11.10 26.39
CA GLU A 463 -10.68 -11.69 27.62
C GLU A 463 -11.64 -12.74 28.16
N THR A 464 -11.09 -13.77 28.82
CA THR A 464 -11.87 -14.74 29.59
C THR A 464 -11.53 -14.56 31.06
N GLU A 465 -12.53 -14.21 31.86
CA GLU A 465 -12.40 -14.01 33.30
C GLU A 465 -13.04 -15.18 34.06
N ASN A 466 -12.32 -15.75 35.01
CA ASN A 466 -12.88 -16.78 35.90
C ASN A 466 -13.64 -16.09 37.03
N THR A 467 -14.96 -15.97 36.88
CA THR A 467 -15.83 -15.43 37.93
C THR A 467 -16.33 -16.55 38.84
N PRO A 468 -16.82 -16.24 40.06
CA PRO A 468 -17.47 -17.24 40.93
C PRO A 468 -18.65 -17.97 40.26
N ASN A 469 -19.24 -17.35 39.22
CA ASN A 469 -20.37 -17.89 38.47
C ASN A 469 -19.97 -18.69 37.23
N GLY A 470 -18.66 -18.94 37.05
CA GLY A 470 -18.08 -19.61 35.90
C GLY A 470 -17.27 -18.65 35.00
N PRO A 471 -16.71 -19.16 33.89
CA PRO A 471 -15.98 -18.32 32.95
C PRO A 471 -16.93 -17.28 32.33
N SER A 472 -16.49 -16.03 32.30
CA SER A 472 -17.14 -14.93 31.60
C SER A 472 -16.25 -14.47 30.46
N VAL A 473 -16.84 -14.13 29.33
CA VAL A 473 -16.11 -13.53 28.20
C VAL A 473 -16.41 -12.05 28.13
N VAL A 474 -15.37 -11.23 28.04
CA VAL A 474 -15.46 -9.77 27.88
C VAL A 474 -14.83 -9.39 26.55
N LYS A 475 -15.53 -8.56 25.77
CA LYS A 475 -15.06 -8.05 24.49
C LYS A 475 -14.94 -6.55 24.51
N TYR A 476 -13.89 -6.07 23.86
CA TYR A 476 -13.60 -4.66 23.67
C TYR A 476 -13.76 -4.34 22.19
N ILE A 477 -14.80 -3.57 21.87
CA ILE A 477 -15.22 -3.28 20.51
C ILE A 477 -15.09 -1.78 20.28
N GLU A 478 -14.30 -1.39 19.29
CA GLU A 478 -14.20 0.00 18.84
C GLU A 478 -15.52 0.45 18.21
N VAL A 479 -15.96 1.64 18.60
CA VAL A 479 -17.22 2.23 18.17
C VAL A 479 -17.03 3.69 17.75
N ASP A 480 -17.84 4.10 16.78
CA ASP A 480 -17.91 5.47 16.28
C ASP A 480 -19.37 5.77 15.95
N VAL A 481 -19.96 6.65 16.75
CA VAL A 481 -21.41 6.92 16.75
C VAL A 481 -21.68 8.40 16.88
N THR A 482 -22.84 8.83 16.36
CA THR A 482 -23.37 10.16 16.61
C THR A 482 -24.46 10.05 17.67
N CYS A 483 -24.36 10.85 18.73
CA CYS A 483 -25.27 10.86 19.87
C CYS A 483 -25.97 12.22 20.01
N HIS A 484 -27.22 12.21 20.48
CA HIS A 484 -27.83 13.35 21.17
C HIS A 484 -27.38 13.33 22.62
N VAL A 485 -26.80 14.42 23.10
CA VAL A 485 -26.25 14.53 24.46
C VAL A 485 -26.89 15.71 25.18
N THR A 486 -27.32 15.45 26.42
CA THR A 486 -27.93 16.42 27.32
C THR A 486 -27.11 16.45 28.61
N LEU A 487 -26.48 17.59 28.93
CA LEU A 487 -25.68 17.77 30.15
C LEU A 487 -26.54 18.33 31.29
N LEU A 488 -26.24 17.93 32.52
CA LEU A 488 -26.98 18.39 33.70
C LEU A 488 -26.62 19.83 34.12
N SER A 489 -25.40 20.29 33.84
CA SER A 489 -24.85 21.58 34.29
C SER A 489 -25.24 22.78 33.41
N HIS A 490 -25.72 22.52 32.19
CA HIS A 490 -26.13 23.57 31.24
C HIS A 490 -27.63 23.47 30.99
N SER A 491 -28.31 24.61 30.91
CA SER A 491 -29.73 24.70 30.56
C SER A 491 -30.03 23.97 29.25
N ALA A 492 -30.46 22.70 29.36
CA ALA A 492 -31.23 21.85 28.45
C ALA A 492 -31.11 22.09 26.92
N ASN A 493 -29.90 22.28 26.40
CA ASN A 493 -29.70 22.26 24.95
C ASN A 493 -29.10 20.91 24.55
N ASP A 494 -29.92 20.08 23.92
CA ASP A 494 -29.48 18.83 23.29
C ASP A 494 -28.44 19.14 22.22
N LYS A 495 -27.27 18.50 22.32
CA LYS A 495 -26.21 18.63 21.33
C LYS A 495 -26.05 17.33 20.57
N VAL A 496 -26.01 17.42 19.24
CA VAL A 496 -25.64 16.30 18.38
C VAL A 496 -24.12 16.28 18.27
N MET A 497 -23.49 15.16 18.62
CA MET A 497 -22.03 15.05 18.55
C MET A 497 -21.57 13.65 18.17
N ARG A 498 -20.39 13.59 17.54
CA ARG A 498 -19.67 12.34 17.31
C ARG A 498 -18.97 11.90 18.59
N VAL A 499 -19.10 10.62 18.91
CA VAL A 499 -18.55 9.94 20.08
C VAL A 499 -17.82 8.70 19.57
N THR A 500 -16.50 8.67 19.78
CA THR A 500 -15.69 7.47 19.56
C THR A 500 -15.34 6.83 20.90
N GLY A 501 -15.14 5.52 20.95
CA GLY A 501 -14.68 4.87 22.17
C GLY A 501 -14.58 3.36 22.05
N THR A 502 -14.47 2.71 23.21
CA THR A 502 -14.42 1.24 23.32
C THR A 502 -15.63 0.74 24.09
N ALA A 503 -16.54 0.04 23.40
CA ALA A 503 -17.66 -0.63 24.02
C ALA A 503 -17.19 -1.95 24.68
N VAL A 504 -17.49 -2.10 25.97
CA VAL A 504 -17.17 -3.29 26.76
C VAL A 504 -18.42 -4.16 26.86
N VAL A 505 -18.40 -5.33 26.21
CA VAL A 505 -19.53 -6.25 26.14
C VAL A 505 -19.18 -7.54 26.87
N GLY A 506 -19.96 -7.88 27.90
CA GLY A 506 -19.73 -9.05 28.75
C GLY A 506 -20.77 -10.14 28.55
N LYS A 507 -20.35 -11.41 28.57
CA LYS A 507 -21.24 -12.58 28.62
C LYS A 507 -20.78 -13.55 29.70
N SER A 508 -21.63 -13.76 30.70
CA SER A 508 -21.39 -14.77 31.73
C SER A 508 -21.76 -16.18 31.24
N SER A 509 -21.17 -17.23 31.83
CA SER A 509 -21.51 -18.62 31.46
C SER A 509 -22.97 -18.99 31.72
N ARG A 510 -23.64 -18.31 32.66
CA ARG A 510 -25.03 -18.61 33.04
C ARG A 510 -26.05 -17.81 32.24
N GLU A 511 -25.62 -16.74 31.57
CA GLU A 511 -26.51 -15.91 30.76
C GLU A 511 -26.35 -16.26 29.27
N PRO A 512 -27.46 -16.51 28.56
CA PRO A 512 -27.38 -16.86 27.14
C PRO A 512 -27.04 -15.65 26.26
N VAL A 513 -27.09 -14.43 26.80
CA VAL A 513 -27.00 -13.17 26.05
C VAL A 513 -25.87 -12.32 26.59
N ALA A 514 -25.04 -11.80 25.69
CA ALA A 514 -24.05 -10.80 26.02
C ALA A 514 -24.71 -9.44 26.22
N VAL A 515 -24.25 -8.68 27.21
CA VAL A 515 -24.77 -7.36 27.56
C VAL A 515 -23.69 -6.30 27.45
N LEU A 516 -24.07 -5.12 26.97
CA LEU A 516 -23.20 -3.96 27.02
C LEU A 516 -23.04 -3.55 28.49
N LEU A 517 -21.80 -3.46 28.95
CA LEU A 517 -21.48 -3.07 30.33
C LEU A 517 -21.26 -1.56 30.42
N ARG A 518 -20.47 -1.01 29.50
CA ARG A 518 -20.11 0.41 29.42
C ARG A 518 -19.44 0.74 28.08
N VAL A 519 -19.27 2.03 27.79
CA VAL A 519 -18.31 2.53 26.80
C VAL A 519 -17.28 3.40 27.51
N GLU A 520 -16.01 3.12 27.28
CA GLU A 520 -14.85 3.78 27.89
C GLU A 520 -13.92 4.36 26.80
N ASN A 521 -12.83 5.04 27.20
CA ASN A 521 -11.88 5.71 26.29
C ASN A 521 -12.58 6.66 25.31
N ILE A 522 -13.48 7.50 25.84
CA ILE A 522 -14.36 8.33 25.03
C ILE A 522 -13.59 9.48 24.38
N GLY A 523 -13.67 9.57 23.05
CA GLY A 523 -13.28 10.72 22.26
C GLY A 523 -14.49 11.54 21.86
N LEU A 524 -14.46 12.85 22.13
CA LEU A 524 -15.51 13.80 21.77
C LEU A 524 -14.99 14.83 20.75
N ASP A 525 -15.91 15.45 20.01
CA ASP A 525 -15.59 16.57 19.13
C ASP A 525 -15.04 17.79 19.91
N SER A 526 -14.10 18.48 19.28
CA SER A 526 -13.27 19.59 19.76
C SER A 526 -14.00 20.70 20.52
N GLN A 527 -15.24 21.03 20.15
CA GLN A 527 -16.01 22.13 20.75
C GLN A 527 -16.48 21.85 22.19
N ILE A 528 -16.51 20.59 22.61
CA ILE A 528 -16.98 20.17 23.95
C ILE A 528 -15.90 19.46 24.74
N ASN A 529 -14.81 18.99 24.11
CA ASN A 529 -13.61 18.63 24.86
C ASN A 529 -13.24 19.73 25.86
N LEU A 530 -13.36 21.01 25.50
CA LEU A 530 -13.13 22.13 26.43
C LEU A 530 -14.01 22.12 27.71
N LEU A 531 -15.20 21.53 27.67
CA LEU A 531 -16.09 21.42 28.85
C LEU A 531 -15.65 20.31 29.82
N PHE A 532 -14.92 19.30 29.35
CA PHE A 532 -14.43 18.16 30.14
C PHE A 532 -12.90 18.20 30.38
N VAL A 533 -12.16 18.95 29.57
CA VAL A 533 -10.70 19.15 29.65
C VAL A 533 -10.30 19.92 30.91
N HIS A 534 -11.20 20.75 31.45
CA HIS A 534 -10.93 21.47 32.69
C HIS A 534 -10.84 20.56 33.94
N GLU A 535 -11.32 19.31 33.87
CA GLU A 535 -11.44 18.44 35.04
C GLU A 535 -10.63 17.13 34.95
N GLN A 536 -9.85 16.87 33.87
CA GLN A 536 -9.09 15.61 33.68
C GLN A 536 -9.93 14.33 33.90
N GLU A 537 -11.25 14.38 33.64
CA GLU A 537 -12.14 13.29 34.00
C GLU A 537 -12.13 12.16 32.96
N GLU A 538 -11.96 10.93 33.42
CA GLU A 538 -12.16 9.74 32.59
C GLU A 538 -13.67 9.51 32.41
N LEU A 539 -14.17 9.82 31.21
CA LEU A 539 -15.60 9.70 30.89
C LEU A 539 -15.98 8.25 30.60
N ILE A 540 -17.08 7.81 31.21
CA ILE A 540 -17.68 6.49 31.00
C ILE A 540 -19.15 6.65 30.66
N PHE A 541 -19.61 5.95 29.63
CA PHE A 541 -21.02 5.91 29.25
C PHE A 541 -21.61 4.58 29.73
N LEU A 542 -22.53 4.65 30.68
CA LEU A 542 -23.22 3.47 31.22
C LEU A 542 -24.58 3.29 30.57
N PRO A 543 -24.91 2.12 29.99
CA PRO A 543 -26.20 1.91 29.37
C PRO A 543 -27.33 2.01 30.40
N VAL A 544 -28.39 2.73 30.03
CA VAL A 544 -29.63 2.77 30.82
C VAL A 544 -30.30 1.41 30.64
N LYS A 545 -30.47 0.64 31.72
CA LYS A 545 -31.25 -0.59 31.68
C LYS A 545 -32.69 -0.23 31.32
N GLY A 546 -33.16 -0.74 30.18
CA GLY A 546 -34.54 -0.62 29.72
C GLY A 546 -35.50 -1.48 30.51
#